data_AF-A0A6A3Q3Z9-F1
#
_entry.id   AF-A0A6A3Q3Z9-F1
#
_cell.length_a   1.000
_cell.length_b   1.000
_cell.length_c   1.000
_cell.angle_alpha   90.00
_cell.angle_beta   90.00
_cell.angle_gamma   90.00
#
_symmetry.space_group_name_H-M   'P 1'
#
loop_
_entity.id
_entity.type
_entity.pdbx_description
1 polymer ?
#
loop_
_entity_poly.entity_id
_entity_poly.type
_entity_poly.pdbx_seq_one_letter_code
_entity_poly.pdbx_strand_id
1 'polypeptide(L)'
;MPHLTTLNADELERMRASVSPPVQSDREARRQAIKLKSEQRTATWPNTLEAMRKKKDRWKKDKEERLEEERKKVDEEEMRLQREAQTKQIERANRLLYEQTDRMKTLQSKQLLADVVHHRTLQLDEKQMLKDQDDLTNYLYDRQVLAKVLEGEEEERRLRRKKQEENARLAAVQKGQLEEYKQRYINELREEKMDGERMKQQAEQEYLDEMESERRRKLRLKQESGEAQLANQRLRAHREMLKEKERLEDAKREEEERKKQLRDAKRMDLQRQKKENAQARKQRMIDLATKNLVKLEQKSDERLQNQSKEVRAKEDKELKERADRRAAEKEAIARSRRHQLDCKQHEKERAADEALESVIQWEQFGRRTEMQVKQEEQERRLEDLRLAVEQKQQADARRKTISDERAARLQGDQEARHALEYENERFKVVAQQALEEARERGLTNVFPIQKALAEKRIELLHASGFRI
;
A
#
# COMPACT_ATOMS: atom_id res chain seq x y z
N MET A 1 29.27 -61.90 76.12
CA MET A 1 28.72 -61.41 77.40
C MET A 1 29.50 -60.17 77.82
N PRO A 2 28.86 -58.99 77.90
CA PRO A 2 29.49 -57.79 78.47
C PRO A 2 29.41 -57.82 80.00
N HIS A 3 30.43 -57.30 80.69
CA HIS A 3 30.41 -57.12 82.14
C HIS A 3 29.75 -55.78 82.50
N LEU A 4 28.81 -55.80 83.44
CA LEU A 4 28.19 -54.60 84.01
C LEU A 4 29.15 -53.92 85.00
N THR A 5 29.54 -52.68 84.71
CA THR A 5 30.34 -51.83 85.60
C THR A 5 29.41 -50.95 86.43
N THR A 6 29.42 -51.09 87.75
CA THR A 6 28.67 -50.23 88.68
C THR A 6 29.55 -49.09 89.17
N LEU A 7 29.25 -47.86 88.73
CA LEU A 7 29.86 -46.62 89.26
C LEU A 7 29.50 -46.43 90.73
N ASN A 8 30.46 -45.98 91.54
CA ASN A 8 30.25 -45.77 92.98
C ASN A 8 29.83 -44.31 93.29
N ALA A 9 29.15 -44.09 94.42
CA ALA A 9 28.54 -42.79 94.74
C ALA A 9 29.55 -41.63 94.78
N ASP A 10 30.74 -41.88 95.33
CA ASP A 10 31.82 -40.89 95.44
C ASP A 10 32.33 -40.39 94.08
N GLU A 11 32.35 -41.25 93.06
CA GLU A 11 32.73 -40.87 91.70
C GLU A 11 31.70 -39.91 91.09
N LEU A 12 30.43 -40.10 91.42
CA LEU A 12 29.31 -39.28 90.94
C LEU A 12 29.28 -37.90 91.62
N GLU A 13 29.63 -37.81 92.91
CA GLU A 13 29.85 -36.52 93.58
C GLU A 13 31.08 -35.80 93.04
N ARG A 14 32.19 -36.50 92.78
CA ARG A 14 33.40 -35.91 92.19
C ARG A 14 33.13 -35.34 90.79
N MET A 15 32.32 -36.04 89.98
CA MET A 15 31.86 -35.53 88.68
C MET A 15 30.97 -34.29 88.84
N ARG A 16 30.06 -34.24 89.83
CA ARG A 16 29.24 -33.05 90.11
C ARG A 16 30.07 -31.83 90.52
N ALA A 17 31.04 -32.02 91.41
CA ALA A 17 31.93 -30.94 91.87
C ALA A 17 32.82 -30.37 90.74
N SER A 18 33.18 -31.19 89.75
CA SER A 18 33.99 -30.74 88.59
C SER A 18 33.19 -29.95 87.54
N VAL A 19 31.85 -30.03 87.56
CA VAL A 19 30.95 -29.36 86.62
C VAL A 19 30.26 -28.14 87.25
N SER A 20 30.21 -28.03 88.58
CA SER A 20 29.73 -26.82 89.24
C SER A 20 30.65 -25.62 88.98
N PRO A 21 30.12 -24.45 88.58
CA PRO A 21 30.95 -23.26 88.38
C PRO A 21 31.61 -22.83 89.70
N PRO A 22 32.86 -22.31 89.67
CA PRO A 22 33.55 -21.90 90.88
C PRO A 22 32.77 -20.78 91.57
N VAL A 23 32.60 -20.92 92.90
CA VAL A 23 31.94 -19.91 93.73
C VAL A 23 32.78 -18.63 93.70
N GLN A 24 32.28 -17.62 92.98
CA GLN A 24 32.99 -16.36 92.79
C GLN A 24 33.20 -15.69 94.14
N SER A 25 34.46 -15.40 94.47
CA SER A 25 34.78 -14.66 95.69
C SER A 25 34.25 -13.21 95.58
N ASP A 26 33.87 -12.59 96.70
CA ASP A 26 33.46 -11.17 96.77
C ASP A 26 34.45 -10.22 96.05
N ARG A 27 35.74 -10.59 96.06
CA ARG A 27 36.80 -9.86 95.35
C ARG A 27 36.64 -9.91 93.83
N GLU A 28 36.17 -11.03 93.28
CA GLU A 28 35.89 -11.21 91.86
C GLU A 28 34.60 -10.50 91.45
N ALA A 29 33.54 -10.59 92.26
CA ALA A 29 32.31 -9.85 92.05
C ALA A 29 32.56 -8.32 92.01
N ARG A 30 33.35 -7.78 92.95
CA ARG A 30 33.76 -6.37 92.93
C ARG A 30 34.61 -6.03 91.69
N ARG A 31 35.52 -6.92 91.26
CA ARG A 31 36.31 -6.74 90.04
C ARG A 31 35.44 -6.70 88.79
N GLN A 32 34.43 -7.57 88.69
CA GLN A 32 33.46 -7.57 87.60
C GLN A 32 32.60 -6.30 87.60
N ALA A 33 32.11 -5.85 88.76
CA ALA A 33 31.34 -4.61 88.87
C ALA A 33 32.13 -3.36 88.45
N ILE A 34 33.43 -3.29 88.78
CA ILE A 34 34.32 -2.22 88.32
C ILE A 34 34.60 -2.34 86.82
N LYS A 35 34.81 -3.56 86.30
CA LYS A 35 35.00 -3.84 84.86
C LYS A 35 33.78 -3.37 84.05
N LEU A 36 32.56 -3.71 84.48
CA LEU A 36 31.31 -3.27 83.85
C LEU A 36 31.18 -1.74 83.83
N LYS A 37 31.47 -1.05 84.94
CA LYS A 37 31.47 0.43 84.99
C LYS A 37 32.53 1.06 84.08
N SER A 38 33.67 0.40 83.88
CA SER A 38 34.69 0.80 82.91
C SER A 38 34.20 0.59 81.48
N GLU A 39 33.66 -0.59 81.16
CA GLU A 39 33.12 -0.93 79.83
C GLU A 39 31.99 0.03 79.41
N GLN A 40 31.08 0.37 80.33
CA GLN A 40 30.03 1.38 80.13
C GLN A 40 30.61 2.77 79.82
N ARG A 41 31.69 3.19 80.50
CA ARG A 41 32.37 4.46 80.20
C ARG A 41 33.08 4.42 78.85
N THR A 42 33.80 3.35 78.56
CA THR A 42 34.54 3.16 77.30
C THR A 42 33.60 3.03 76.09
N ALA A 43 32.39 2.49 76.25
CA ALA A 43 31.38 2.42 75.19
C ALA A 43 30.94 3.81 74.67
N THR A 44 30.95 4.82 75.54
CA THR A 44 30.58 6.21 75.21
C THR A 44 31.73 7.00 74.58
N TRP A 45 32.97 6.48 74.61
CA TRP A 45 34.15 7.18 74.09
C TRP A 45 34.20 7.14 72.55
N PRO A 46 34.14 8.30 71.87
CA PRO A 46 34.05 8.36 70.39
C PRO A 46 35.36 8.03 69.68
N ASN A 47 36.46 7.92 70.41
CA ASN A 47 37.82 7.69 69.92
C ASN A 47 38.34 6.27 70.18
N THR A 48 37.50 5.33 70.63
CA THR A 48 37.88 3.91 70.68
C THR A 48 37.99 3.32 69.28
N LEU A 49 38.82 2.28 69.09
CA LEU A 49 38.92 1.58 67.80
C LEU A 49 37.57 1.03 67.33
N GLU A 50 36.71 0.59 68.24
CA GLU A 50 35.35 0.17 67.91
C GLU A 50 34.46 1.34 67.47
N ALA A 51 34.48 2.47 68.18
CA ALA A 51 33.71 3.64 67.78
C ALA A 51 34.18 4.18 66.42
N MET A 52 35.49 4.17 66.15
CA MET A 52 36.04 4.55 64.84
C MET A 52 35.64 3.57 63.72
N ARG A 53 35.65 2.25 63.98
CA ARG A 53 35.12 1.24 63.04
C ARG A 53 33.63 1.47 62.77
N LYS A 54 32.81 1.55 63.83
CA LYS A 54 31.37 1.84 63.75
C LYS A 54 31.08 3.16 62.99
N LYS A 55 31.90 4.21 63.17
CA LYS A 55 31.79 5.48 62.43
C LYS A 55 32.17 5.32 60.96
N LYS A 56 33.23 4.56 60.64
CA LYS A 56 33.63 4.25 59.25
C LYS A 56 32.57 3.42 58.52
N ASP A 57 31.99 2.45 59.21
CA ASP A 57 30.96 1.56 58.65
C ASP A 57 29.62 2.28 58.47
N ARG A 58 29.23 3.17 59.41
CA ARG A 58 28.12 4.11 59.20
C ARG A 58 28.39 5.02 58.00
N TRP A 59 29.55 5.69 57.94
CA TRP A 59 29.89 6.55 56.80
C TRP A 59 29.88 5.82 55.44
N LYS A 60 30.27 4.54 55.41
CA LYS A 60 30.11 3.71 54.21
C LYS A 60 28.63 3.49 53.86
N LYS A 61 27.81 3.08 54.82
CA LYS A 61 26.35 2.93 54.62
C LYS A 61 25.70 4.23 54.18
N ASP A 62 25.94 5.33 54.90
CA ASP A 62 25.44 6.67 54.56
C ASP A 62 25.91 7.13 53.16
N LYS A 63 27.01 6.57 52.62
CA LYS A 63 27.50 6.84 51.26
C LYS A 63 26.86 5.90 50.24
N GLU A 64 26.73 4.62 50.56
CA GLU A 64 26.06 3.60 49.73
C GLU A 64 24.57 3.93 49.55
N GLU A 65 23.87 4.28 50.63
CA GLU A 65 22.47 4.74 50.64
C GLU A 65 22.28 5.99 49.76
N ARG A 66 23.16 7.00 49.87
CA ARG A 66 23.11 8.19 48.99
C ARG A 66 23.35 7.85 47.51
N LEU A 67 24.30 6.97 47.21
CA LEU A 67 24.54 6.52 45.84
C LEU A 67 23.37 5.68 45.29
N GLU A 68 22.67 4.92 46.13
CA GLU A 68 21.44 4.24 45.75
C GLU A 68 20.27 5.20 45.53
N GLU A 69 20.11 6.23 46.36
CA GLU A 69 19.12 7.30 46.15
C GLU A 69 19.37 8.07 44.85
N GLU A 70 20.63 8.38 44.54
CA GLU A 70 21.02 8.99 43.27
C GLU A 70 20.67 8.08 42.07
N ARG A 71 20.93 6.77 42.16
CA ARG A 71 20.52 5.80 41.13
C ARG A 71 19.00 5.72 40.98
N LYS A 72 18.26 5.60 42.09
CA LYS A 72 16.78 5.55 42.07
C LYS A 72 16.18 6.81 41.40
N LYS A 73 16.76 7.99 41.63
CA LYS A 73 16.34 9.23 40.94
C LYS A 73 16.61 9.18 39.43
N VAL A 74 17.77 8.66 39.01
CA VAL A 74 18.06 8.46 37.58
C VAL A 74 17.09 7.45 36.97
N ASP A 75 16.84 6.31 37.62
CA ASP A 75 15.87 5.30 37.16
C ASP A 75 14.45 5.90 37.06
N GLU A 76 14.03 6.73 38.02
CA GLU A 76 12.75 7.46 37.99
C GLU A 76 12.66 8.48 36.84
N GLU A 77 13.73 9.23 36.58
CA GLU A 77 13.81 10.20 35.48
C GLU A 77 13.84 9.51 34.11
N GLU A 78 14.62 8.44 33.95
CA GLU A 78 14.63 7.62 32.74
C GLU A 78 13.26 6.98 32.50
N MET A 79 12.63 6.41 33.53
CA MET A 79 11.27 5.87 33.43
C MET A 79 10.24 6.95 33.07
N ARG A 80 10.39 8.19 33.55
CA ARG A 80 9.53 9.31 33.14
C ARG A 80 9.74 9.65 31.67
N LEU A 81 11.00 9.81 31.22
CA LEU A 81 11.34 10.12 29.84
C LEU A 81 10.90 9.01 28.86
N GLN A 82 11.05 7.74 29.23
CA GLN A 82 10.56 6.60 28.46
C GLN A 82 9.03 6.62 28.34
N ARG A 83 8.31 6.89 29.44
CA ARG A 83 6.84 7.05 29.41
C ARG A 83 6.42 8.23 28.54
N GLU A 84 7.07 9.38 28.66
CA GLU A 84 6.81 10.56 27.80
C GLU A 84 7.11 10.27 26.31
N ALA A 85 8.15 9.50 26.01
CA ALA A 85 8.45 9.08 24.64
C ALA A 85 7.39 8.10 24.13
N GLN A 86 6.95 7.16 24.96
CA GLN A 86 5.89 6.21 24.64
C GLN A 86 4.54 6.91 24.42
N THR A 87 4.14 7.87 25.26
CA THR A 87 2.91 8.64 25.06
C THR A 87 2.97 9.45 23.76
N LYS A 88 4.08 10.15 23.48
CA LYS A 88 4.28 10.87 22.21
C LYS A 88 4.21 9.95 20.99
N GLN A 89 4.73 8.72 21.09
CA GLN A 89 4.61 7.71 20.02
C GLN A 89 3.16 7.23 19.83
N ILE A 90 2.44 6.96 20.92
CA ILE A 90 1.03 6.55 20.90
C ILE A 90 0.15 7.69 20.36
N GLU A 91 0.36 8.93 20.79
CA GLU A 91 -0.32 10.13 20.29
C GLU A 91 -0.10 10.33 18.80
N ARG A 92 1.15 10.18 18.33
CA ARG A 92 1.48 10.22 16.89
C ARG A 92 0.79 9.10 16.12
N ALA A 93 0.77 7.87 16.65
CA ALA A 93 0.09 6.75 16.02
C ALA A 93 -1.43 6.98 15.95
N ASN A 94 -2.05 7.42 17.03
CA ASN A 94 -3.48 7.77 17.10
C ASN A 94 -3.84 8.92 16.15
N ARG A 95 -2.96 9.91 15.99
CA ARG A 95 -3.10 10.99 15.01
C ARG A 95 -3.04 10.44 13.58
N LEU A 96 -2.05 9.62 13.25
CA LEU A 96 -1.90 9.01 11.92
C LEU A 96 -3.09 8.10 11.57
N LEU A 97 -3.57 7.28 12.51
CA LEU A 97 -4.78 6.45 12.32
C LEU A 97 -6.01 7.32 12.04
N TYR A 98 -6.16 8.43 12.77
CA TYR A 98 -7.26 9.38 12.55
C TYR A 98 -7.17 10.09 11.19
N GLU A 99 -5.98 10.56 10.81
CA GLU A 99 -5.71 11.14 9.47
C GLU A 99 -5.94 10.13 8.34
N GLN A 100 -5.71 8.84 8.58
CA GLN A 100 -5.99 7.74 7.65
C GLN A 100 -7.49 7.38 7.54
N THR A 101 -8.39 7.94 8.34
CA THR A 101 -9.84 7.76 8.12
C THR A 101 -10.28 8.42 6.81
N ASP A 102 -11.19 7.79 6.06
CA ASP A 102 -11.60 8.29 4.74
C ASP A 102 -12.27 9.66 4.78
N ARG A 103 -12.87 10.01 5.92
CA ARG A 103 -13.42 11.34 6.17
C ARG A 103 -12.32 12.40 6.30
N MET A 104 -11.24 12.08 7.02
CA MET A 104 -10.07 12.98 7.11
C MET A 104 -9.33 13.10 5.78
N LYS A 105 -9.16 12.00 5.01
CA LYS A 105 -8.63 12.06 3.64
C LYS A 105 -9.49 12.95 2.73
N THR A 106 -10.82 12.89 2.88
CA THR A 106 -11.74 13.73 2.11
C THR A 106 -11.56 15.21 2.47
N LEU A 107 -11.48 15.54 3.77
CA LEU A 107 -11.18 16.89 4.24
C LEU A 107 -9.83 17.41 3.70
N GLN A 108 -8.76 16.63 3.84
CA GLN A 108 -7.43 16.96 3.32
C GLN A 108 -7.43 17.18 1.80
N SER A 109 -8.17 16.34 1.05
CA SER A 109 -8.36 16.53 -0.39
C SER A 109 -9.09 17.84 -0.72
N LYS A 110 -10.04 18.30 0.10
CA LYS A 110 -10.68 19.61 -0.08
C LYS A 110 -9.80 20.78 0.35
N GLN A 111 -8.99 20.64 1.39
CA GLN A 111 -7.98 21.65 1.77
C GLN A 111 -7.00 21.87 0.61
N LEU A 112 -6.41 20.79 0.10
CA LEU A 112 -5.51 20.83 -1.07
C LEU A 112 -6.18 21.45 -2.30
N LEU A 113 -7.47 21.17 -2.54
CA LEU A 113 -8.22 21.78 -3.64
C LEU A 113 -8.38 23.30 -3.45
N ALA A 114 -8.60 23.77 -2.22
CA ALA A 114 -8.66 25.20 -1.93
C ALA A 114 -7.29 25.87 -2.18
N ASP A 115 -6.19 25.25 -1.70
CA ASP A 115 -4.81 25.72 -1.91
C ASP A 115 -4.48 25.79 -3.42
N VAL A 116 -4.81 24.75 -4.20
CA VAL A 116 -4.59 24.71 -5.65
C VAL A 116 -5.38 25.81 -6.37
N VAL A 117 -6.62 26.08 -5.97
CA VAL A 117 -7.43 27.18 -6.55
C VAL A 117 -6.81 28.54 -6.22
N HIS A 118 -6.33 28.74 -5.00
CA HIS A 118 -5.68 29.99 -4.59
C HIS A 118 -4.33 30.22 -5.31
N HIS A 119 -3.48 29.20 -5.40
CA HIS A 119 -2.27 29.27 -6.22
C HIS A 119 -2.59 29.51 -7.70
N ARG A 120 -3.72 28.98 -8.20
CA ARG A 120 -4.15 29.24 -9.57
C ARG A 120 -4.59 30.69 -9.81
N THR A 121 -5.20 31.36 -8.83
CA THR A 121 -5.48 32.80 -8.94
C THR A 121 -4.18 33.61 -8.98
N LEU A 122 -3.23 33.34 -8.08
CA LEU A 122 -1.93 34.02 -8.07
C LEU A 122 -1.17 33.87 -9.40
N GLN A 123 -1.18 32.67 -10.01
CA GLN A 123 -0.58 32.43 -11.33
C GLN A 123 -1.25 33.22 -12.46
N LEU A 124 -2.55 33.51 -12.37
CA LEU A 124 -3.25 34.31 -13.37
C LEU A 124 -2.89 35.79 -13.22
N ASP A 125 -2.80 36.27 -11.97
CA ASP A 125 -2.38 37.63 -11.64
C ASP A 125 -0.92 37.88 -12.08
N GLU A 126 0.02 36.98 -11.76
CA GLU A 126 1.41 37.02 -12.25
C GLU A 126 1.47 37.04 -13.78
N LYS A 127 0.70 36.17 -14.46
CA LYS A 127 0.66 36.12 -15.92
C LYS A 127 0.16 37.44 -16.52
N GLN A 128 -0.80 38.10 -15.87
CA GLN A 128 -1.29 39.40 -16.31
C GLN A 128 -0.22 40.48 -16.12
N MET A 129 0.43 40.54 -14.95
CA MET A 129 1.52 41.49 -14.69
C MET A 129 2.71 41.32 -15.66
N LEU A 130 3.08 40.09 -16.00
CA LEU A 130 4.11 39.83 -17.01
C LEU A 130 3.68 40.31 -18.40
N LYS A 131 2.42 40.04 -18.80
CA LYS A 131 1.89 40.52 -20.07
C LYS A 131 1.87 42.06 -20.14
N ASP A 132 1.47 42.73 -19.07
CA ASP A 132 1.45 44.20 -19.01
C ASP A 132 2.88 44.79 -19.10
N GLN A 133 3.89 44.10 -18.57
CA GLN A 133 5.31 44.45 -18.74
C GLN A 133 5.83 44.20 -20.15
N ASP A 134 5.47 43.07 -20.77
CA ASP A 134 5.82 42.76 -22.17
C ASP A 134 5.19 43.79 -23.13
N ASP A 135 3.90 44.09 -22.97
CA ASP A 135 3.18 45.08 -23.78
C ASP A 135 3.81 46.49 -23.63
N LEU A 136 4.22 46.90 -22.43
CA LEU A 136 4.97 48.15 -22.21
C LEU A 136 6.35 48.13 -22.87
N THR A 137 7.07 47.01 -22.78
CA THR A 137 8.42 46.86 -23.36
C THR A 137 8.37 46.92 -24.88
N ASN A 138 7.40 46.23 -25.49
CA ASN A 138 7.12 46.28 -26.92
C ASN A 138 6.77 47.70 -27.37
N TYR A 139 5.87 48.40 -26.66
CA TYR A 139 5.53 49.79 -26.96
C TYR A 139 6.73 50.75 -26.92
N LEU A 140 7.63 50.59 -25.95
CA LEU A 140 8.87 51.37 -25.86
C LEU A 140 9.85 51.02 -26.99
N TYR A 141 9.96 49.74 -27.36
CA TYR A 141 10.78 49.29 -28.49
C TYR A 141 10.27 49.84 -29.82
N ASP A 142 8.98 49.70 -30.11
CA ASP A 142 8.34 50.22 -31.32
C ASP A 142 8.56 51.73 -31.46
N ARG A 143 8.42 52.48 -30.35
CA ARG A 143 8.71 53.92 -30.33
C ARG A 143 10.18 54.24 -30.65
N GLN A 144 11.13 53.45 -30.18
CA GLN A 144 12.55 53.61 -30.51
C GLN A 144 12.85 53.24 -31.96
N VAL A 145 12.22 52.19 -32.50
CA VAL A 145 12.36 51.81 -33.91
C VAL A 145 11.80 52.91 -34.82
N LEU A 146 10.61 53.42 -34.53
CA LEU A 146 10.01 54.54 -35.27
C LEU A 146 10.89 55.80 -35.24
N ALA A 147 11.49 56.14 -34.08
CA ALA A 147 12.43 57.24 -34.00
C ALA A 147 13.65 57.05 -34.92
N LYS A 148 14.27 55.87 -34.90
CA LYS A 148 15.42 55.53 -35.78
C LYS A 148 15.05 55.53 -37.27
N VAL A 149 13.83 55.11 -37.62
CA VAL A 149 13.33 55.17 -39.01
C VAL A 149 13.19 56.62 -39.46
N LEU A 150 12.64 57.50 -38.61
CA LEU A 150 12.52 58.93 -38.91
C LEU A 150 13.88 59.61 -39.04
N GLU A 151 14.83 59.33 -38.13
CA GLU A 151 16.22 59.81 -38.22
C GLU A 151 16.88 59.34 -39.52
N GLY A 152 16.75 58.05 -39.87
CA GLY A 152 17.27 57.49 -41.11
C GLY A 152 16.64 58.10 -42.38
N GLU A 153 15.34 58.40 -42.37
CA GLU A 153 14.68 59.13 -43.45
C GLU A 153 15.23 60.56 -43.59
N GLU A 154 15.48 61.28 -42.50
CA GLU A 154 16.07 62.63 -42.54
C GLU A 154 17.51 62.61 -43.06
N GLU A 155 18.32 61.64 -42.65
CA GLU A 155 19.66 61.42 -43.17
C GLU A 155 19.64 61.09 -44.67
N GLU A 156 18.74 60.20 -45.11
CA GLU A 156 18.63 59.85 -46.53
C GLU A 156 18.16 61.05 -47.36
N ARG A 157 17.19 61.83 -46.86
CA ARG A 157 16.76 63.10 -47.49
C ARG A 157 17.91 64.10 -47.59
N ARG A 158 18.77 64.21 -46.56
CA ARG A 158 19.99 65.04 -46.57
C ARG A 158 21.01 64.56 -47.60
N LEU A 159 21.26 63.25 -47.68
CA LEU A 159 22.17 62.66 -48.68
C LEU A 159 21.65 62.83 -50.10
N ARG A 160 20.34 62.64 -50.33
CA ARG A 160 19.68 62.90 -51.63
C ARG A 160 19.83 64.37 -52.04
N ARG A 161 19.64 65.33 -51.12
CA ARG A 161 19.86 66.77 -51.38
C ARG A 161 21.32 67.08 -51.75
N LYS A 162 22.29 66.57 -51.00
CA LYS A 162 23.72 66.73 -51.32
C LYS A 162 24.06 66.20 -52.72
N LYS A 163 23.59 65.00 -53.07
CA LYS A 163 23.75 64.42 -54.42
C LYS A 163 23.08 65.26 -55.50
N GLN A 164 21.91 65.86 -55.22
CA GLN A 164 21.25 66.78 -56.16
C GLN A 164 22.07 68.07 -56.36
N GLU A 165 22.63 68.64 -55.29
CA GLU A 165 23.51 69.82 -55.37
C GLU A 165 24.81 69.51 -56.14
N GLU A 166 25.45 68.36 -55.87
CA GLU A 166 26.63 67.88 -56.61
C GLU A 166 26.34 67.66 -58.09
N ASN A 167 25.23 66.98 -58.42
CA ASN A 167 24.80 66.80 -59.81
C ASN A 167 24.47 68.13 -60.49
N ALA A 168 23.87 69.09 -59.79
CA ALA A 168 23.59 70.43 -60.33
C ALA A 168 24.89 71.21 -60.60
N ARG A 169 25.90 71.11 -59.70
CA ARG A 169 27.24 71.69 -59.93
C ARG A 169 27.93 71.05 -61.13
N LEU A 170 27.89 69.72 -61.24
CA LEU A 170 28.47 69.00 -62.38
C LEU A 170 27.80 69.40 -63.70
N ALA A 171 26.47 69.49 -63.72
CA ALA A 171 25.71 69.95 -64.88
C ALA A 171 26.02 71.41 -65.26
N ALA A 172 26.29 72.29 -64.29
CA ALA A 172 26.74 73.66 -64.56
C ALA A 172 28.14 73.69 -65.19
N VAL A 173 29.09 72.89 -64.68
CA VAL A 173 30.43 72.74 -65.26
C VAL A 173 30.36 72.19 -66.69
N GLN A 174 29.56 71.16 -66.93
CA GLN A 174 29.36 70.58 -68.26
C GLN A 174 28.76 71.58 -69.26
N LYS A 175 27.81 72.42 -68.82
CA LYS A 175 27.28 73.53 -69.65
C LYS A 175 28.37 74.55 -69.99
N GLY A 176 29.18 74.96 -69.01
CA GLY A 176 30.32 75.85 -69.25
C GLY A 176 31.31 75.26 -70.25
N GLN A 177 31.67 73.99 -70.12
CA GLN A 177 32.54 73.28 -71.07
C GLN A 177 31.96 73.23 -72.49
N LEU A 178 30.64 73.04 -72.64
CA LEU A 178 29.97 73.07 -73.93
C LEU A 178 29.91 74.48 -74.53
N GLU A 179 29.81 75.52 -73.71
CA GLU A 179 29.87 76.92 -74.13
C GLU A 179 31.30 77.32 -74.55
N GLU A 180 32.32 76.93 -73.79
CA GLU A 180 33.73 77.07 -74.18
C GLU A 180 34.02 76.34 -75.50
N TYR A 181 33.55 75.09 -75.67
CA TYR A 181 33.73 74.34 -76.90
C TYR A 181 33.08 75.04 -78.10
N LYS A 182 31.85 75.55 -77.95
CA LYS A 182 31.20 76.37 -78.98
C LYS A 182 31.98 77.64 -79.30
N GLN A 183 32.55 78.32 -78.31
CA GLN A 183 33.36 79.52 -78.53
C GLN A 183 34.67 79.19 -79.26
N ARG A 184 35.34 78.08 -78.91
CA ARG A 184 36.51 77.58 -79.65
C ARG A 184 36.15 77.27 -81.09
N TYR A 185 35.07 76.51 -81.34
CA TYR A 185 34.61 76.19 -82.68
C TYR A 185 34.21 77.43 -83.51
N ILE A 186 33.61 78.45 -82.89
CA ILE A 186 33.33 79.74 -83.55
C ILE A 186 34.63 80.50 -83.89
N ASN A 187 35.67 80.39 -83.07
CA ASN A 187 36.97 80.99 -83.34
C ASN A 187 37.74 80.21 -84.43
N GLU A 188 37.70 78.87 -84.39
CA GLU A 188 38.21 78.00 -85.47
C GLU A 188 37.54 78.35 -86.81
N LEU A 189 36.21 78.47 -86.86
CA LEU A 189 35.49 78.92 -88.07
C LEU A 189 35.87 80.34 -88.53
N ARG A 190 36.29 81.23 -87.62
CA ARG A 190 36.79 82.57 -87.98
C ARG A 190 38.21 82.49 -88.52
N GLU A 191 39.07 81.66 -87.94
CA GLU A 191 40.42 81.39 -88.43
C GLU A 191 40.36 80.70 -89.80
N GLU A 192 39.55 79.66 -89.98
CA GLU A 192 39.25 79.03 -91.28
C GLU A 192 38.74 80.03 -92.31
N LYS A 193 37.91 81.02 -91.93
CA LYS A 193 37.49 82.08 -92.85
C LYS A 193 38.64 83.01 -93.23
N MET A 194 39.45 83.44 -92.27
CA MET A 194 40.64 84.27 -92.52
C MET A 194 41.67 83.53 -93.38
N ASP A 195 41.87 82.24 -93.14
CA ASP A 195 42.75 81.37 -93.92
C ASP A 195 42.14 81.01 -95.28
N GLY A 196 40.82 80.93 -95.42
CA GLY A 196 40.13 80.85 -96.71
C GLY A 196 40.28 82.14 -97.54
N GLU A 197 40.26 83.31 -96.89
CA GLU A 197 40.56 84.60 -97.54
C GLU A 197 42.03 84.69 -97.97
N ARG A 198 42.97 84.21 -97.14
CA ARG A 198 44.40 84.06 -97.51
C ARG A 198 44.60 83.05 -98.63
N MET A 199 43.96 81.88 -98.56
CA MET A 199 44.02 80.86 -99.62
C MET A 199 43.39 81.36 -100.92
N LYS A 200 42.39 82.24 -100.87
CA LYS A 200 41.91 82.90 -102.10
C LYS A 200 42.97 83.82 -102.69
N GLN A 201 43.65 84.62 -101.87
CA GLN A 201 44.76 85.48 -102.33
C GLN A 201 45.95 84.65 -102.84
N GLN A 202 46.25 83.51 -102.22
CA GLN A 202 47.26 82.57 -102.67
C GLN A 202 46.84 81.85 -103.95
N ALA A 203 45.59 81.39 -104.09
CA ALA A 203 45.10 80.78 -105.32
C ALA A 203 45.03 81.77 -106.50
N GLU A 204 44.77 83.05 -106.23
CA GLU A 204 44.90 84.12 -107.24
C GLU A 204 46.37 84.33 -107.68
N GLN A 205 47.35 84.06 -106.80
CA GLN A 205 48.80 84.05 -107.15
C GLN A 205 49.21 82.73 -107.83
N GLU A 206 48.85 81.58 -107.28
CA GLU A 206 49.14 80.25 -107.82
C GLU A 206 48.48 80.01 -109.17
N TYR A 207 47.35 80.63 -109.48
CA TYR A 207 46.77 80.59 -110.84
C TYR A 207 47.67 81.29 -111.88
N LEU A 208 48.41 82.33 -111.49
CA LEU A 208 49.42 82.95 -112.35
C LEU A 208 50.62 81.99 -112.55
N ASP A 209 51.04 81.28 -111.50
CA ASP A 209 52.15 80.32 -111.55
C ASP A 209 51.78 78.96 -112.21
N GLU A 210 50.51 78.53 -112.12
CA GLU A 210 49.99 77.33 -112.82
C GLU A 210 49.80 77.57 -114.30
N MET A 211 49.49 78.80 -114.73
CA MET A 211 49.58 79.19 -116.15
C MET A 211 51.02 79.04 -116.70
N GLU A 212 52.05 79.15 -115.86
CA GLU A 212 53.42 78.80 -116.23
C GLU A 212 53.72 77.28 -116.17
N SER A 213 53.02 76.55 -115.29
CA SER A 213 53.32 75.15 -114.94
C SER A 213 52.49 74.08 -115.68
N GLU A 214 51.26 74.37 -116.11
CA GLU A 214 50.45 73.48 -116.98
C GLU A 214 51.17 73.21 -118.31
N ARG A 215 51.92 74.21 -118.80
CA ARG A 215 52.85 74.08 -119.94
C ARG A 215 53.83 72.90 -119.78
N ARG A 216 54.11 72.45 -118.55
CA ARG A 216 55.07 71.39 -118.22
C ARG A 216 54.42 70.01 -118.00
N ARG A 217 53.14 69.93 -117.58
CA ARG A 217 52.56 68.69 -117.03
C ARG A 217 51.90 67.75 -118.06
N LYS A 218 51.49 68.25 -119.24
CA LYS A 218 50.91 67.45 -120.35
C LYS A 218 51.82 66.32 -120.88
N LEU A 219 53.10 66.26 -120.49
CA LEU A 219 54.05 65.24 -120.92
C LEU A 219 53.91 63.84 -120.28
N ARG A 220 53.29 63.64 -119.10
CA ARG A 220 53.50 62.41 -118.30
C ARG A 220 52.41 61.32 -118.33
N LEU A 221 51.12 61.68 -118.35
CA LEU A 221 50.03 60.86 -117.75
C LEU A 221 49.49 59.67 -118.57
N LYS A 222 50.31 58.99 -119.38
CA LYS A 222 49.84 57.94 -120.35
C LYS A 222 50.15 56.48 -119.97
N GLN A 223 50.54 56.16 -118.72
CA GLN A 223 51.33 54.94 -118.46
C GLN A 223 50.75 53.83 -117.52
N GLU A 224 49.75 54.06 -116.66
CA GLU A 224 49.62 53.24 -115.41
C GLU A 224 48.37 52.33 -115.22
N SER A 225 47.42 52.24 -116.16
CA SER A 225 46.03 51.75 -115.88
C SER A 225 45.78 50.21 -115.77
N GLY A 226 46.76 49.36 -115.48
CA GLY A 226 46.70 47.92 -115.86
C GLY A 226 46.16 46.85 -114.89
N GLU A 227 46.32 46.96 -113.57
CA GLU A 227 46.76 45.77 -112.79
C GLU A 227 45.73 45.04 -111.85
N ALA A 228 44.46 45.44 -111.75
CA ALA A 228 43.69 45.28 -110.48
C ALA A 228 42.67 44.11 -110.27
N GLN A 229 42.50 43.10 -111.13
CA GLN A 229 41.24 42.29 -111.17
C GLN A 229 41.12 40.94 -110.38
N LEU A 230 42.14 40.42 -109.67
CA LEU A 230 42.20 38.95 -109.39
C LEU A 230 41.60 38.35 -108.07
N ALA A 231 41.10 39.14 -107.10
CA ALA A 231 41.14 38.73 -105.68
C ALA A 231 39.94 37.95 -105.05
N ASN A 232 38.81 37.73 -105.74
CA ASN A 232 37.49 37.68 -105.05
C ASN A 232 36.85 36.31 -104.69
N GLN A 233 37.52 35.16 -104.76
CA GLN A 233 36.84 33.83 -104.82
C GLN A 233 36.76 32.94 -103.55
N ARG A 234 37.33 33.29 -102.38
CA ARG A 234 37.70 32.28 -101.34
C ARG A 234 36.76 32.00 -100.15
N LEU A 235 35.58 32.63 -99.99
CA LEU A 235 34.95 32.80 -98.65
C LEU A 235 33.81 31.83 -98.19
N ARG A 236 33.44 30.74 -98.90
CA ARG A 236 32.11 30.09 -98.73
C ARG A 236 31.96 28.83 -97.83
N ALA A 237 33.00 28.25 -97.22
CA ALA A 237 32.96 26.83 -96.78
C ALA A 237 32.63 26.49 -95.29
N HIS A 238 32.44 27.45 -94.37
CA HIS A 238 32.64 27.18 -92.92
C HIS A 238 31.36 27.09 -92.02
N ARG A 239 30.18 26.64 -92.49
CA ARG A 239 28.91 26.85 -91.74
C ARG A 239 28.08 25.63 -91.25
N GLU A 240 28.46 24.37 -91.50
CA GLU A 240 27.54 23.23 -91.29
C GLU A 240 27.73 22.39 -89.99
N MET A 241 28.81 22.55 -89.24
CA MET A 241 29.29 21.54 -88.25
C MET A 241 28.68 21.54 -86.81
N LEU A 242 27.70 22.38 -86.46
CA LEU A 242 27.40 22.70 -85.04
C LEU A 242 26.05 22.19 -84.45
N LYS A 243 25.25 21.38 -85.14
CA LYS A 243 23.83 21.12 -84.74
C LYS A 243 23.49 19.79 -84.02
N GLU A 244 24.43 18.88 -83.75
CA GLU A 244 24.09 17.50 -83.31
C GLU A 244 24.15 17.18 -81.80
N LYS A 245 24.68 18.05 -80.92
CA LYS A 245 25.12 17.61 -79.57
C LYS A 245 24.11 17.67 -78.40
N GLU A 246 22.94 18.30 -78.53
CA GLU A 246 22.07 18.62 -77.37
C GLU A 246 20.98 17.58 -77.00
N ARG A 247 20.90 16.40 -77.65
CA ARG A 247 19.73 15.50 -77.53
C ARG A 247 19.82 14.35 -76.49
N LEU A 248 20.81 14.32 -75.59
CA LEU A 248 21.17 13.06 -74.88
C LEU A 248 21.05 13.03 -73.33
N GLU A 249 20.68 14.11 -72.63
CA GLU A 249 20.84 14.16 -71.15
C GLU A 249 19.56 14.06 -70.29
N ASP A 250 18.36 14.27 -70.83
CA ASP A 250 17.13 14.36 -70.00
C ASP A 250 16.45 13.02 -69.63
N ALA A 251 16.94 11.87 -70.11
CA ALA A 251 16.27 10.57 -69.94
C ALA A 251 16.60 9.79 -68.65
N LYS A 252 17.37 10.36 -67.70
CA LYS A 252 18.00 9.58 -66.59
C LYS A 252 17.51 9.87 -65.16
N ARG A 253 16.44 10.64 -64.95
CA ARG A 253 16.04 11.10 -63.59
C ARG A 253 14.72 10.60 -63.01
N GLU A 254 13.92 9.79 -63.72
CA GLU A 254 12.55 9.44 -63.27
C GLU A 254 12.32 8.00 -62.76
N GLU A 255 13.31 7.09 -62.81
CA GLU A 255 13.08 5.66 -62.50
C GLU A 255 13.28 5.21 -61.03
N GLU A 256 13.94 5.99 -60.18
CA GLU A 256 14.44 5.47 -58.88
C GLU A 256 13.46 5.60 -57.69
N GLU A 257 12.56 6.58 -57.68
CA GLU A 257 11.68 6.79 -56.51
C GLU A 257 10.49 5.79 -56.41
N ARG A 258 10.04 5.22 -57.53
CA ARG A 258 8.87 4.32 -57.56
C ARG A 258 9.10 2.91 -56.99
N LYS A 259 10.35 2.53 -56.68
CA LYS A 259 10.68 1.17 -56.17
C LYS A 259 10.66 1.03 -54.64
N LYS A 260 10.56 2.13 -53.87
CA LYS A 260 10.82 2.12 -52.41
C LYS A 260 9.59 1.95 -51.51
N GLN A 261 8.37 2.24 -51.97
CA GLN A 261 7.17 2.28 -51.10
C GLN A 261 6.21 1.08 -51.23
N LEU A 262 6.48 0.12 -52.12
CA LEU A 262 5.57 -0.99 -52.45
C LEU A 262 5.86 -2.32 -51.73
N ARG A 263 6.83 -2.38 -50.81
CA ARG A 263 7.28 -3.64 -50.17
C ARG A 263 6.81 -3.88 -48.73
N ASP A 264 6.63 -2.85 -47.92
CA ASP A 264 6.45 -3.04 -46.46
C ASP A 264 4.97 -3.12 -45.99
N ALA A 265 4.03 -2.58 -46.76
CA ALA A 265 2.61 -2.53 -46.36
C ALA A 265 1.83 -3.85 -46.51
N LYS A 266 2.36 -4.87 -47.20
CA LYS A 266 1.64 -6.13 -47.51
C LYS A 266 2.04 -7.35 -46.68
N ARG A 267 2.90 -7.19 -45.66
CA ARG A 267 3.46 -8.31 -44.89
C ARG A 267 2.83 -8.53 -43.50
N MET A 268 2.15 -7.53 -42.93
CA MET A 268 1.70 -7.57 -41.53
C MET A 268 0.28 -8.13 -41.32
N ASP A 269 -0.65 -7.93 -42.25
CA ASP A 269 -2.06 -8.29 -42.03
C ASP A 269 -2.38 -9.80 -42.17
N LEU A 270 -1.52 -10.58 -42.84
CA LEU A 270 -1.79 -11.99 -43.13
C LEU A 270 -1.45 -12.97 -41.98
N GLN A 271 -0.78 -12.51 -40.91
CA GLN A 271 -0.42 -13.35 -39.76
C GLN A 271 -1.42 -13.31 -38.60
N ARG A 272 -2.29 -12.31 -38.53
CA ARG A 272 -3.21 -12.12 -37.40
C ARG A 272 -4.37 -13.14 -37.41
N GLN A 273 -4.90 -13.46 -38.59
CA GLN A 273 -6.05 -14.36 -38.79
C GLN A 273 -5.77 -15.87 -38.57
N LYS A 274 -4.52 -16.28 -38.34
CA LYS A 274 -4.16 -17.71 -38.16
C LYS A 274 -4.12 -18.19 -36.70
N LYS A 275 -4.30 -17.32 -35.70
CA LYS A 275 -4.20 -17.69 -34.28
C LYS A 275 -5.55 -17.92 -33.57
N GLU A 276 -6.63 -17.29 -34.03
CA GLU A 276 -7.96 -17.39 -33.36
C GLU A 276 -8.66 -18.74 -33.63
N ASN A 277 -8.47 -19.32 -34.82
CA ASN A 277 -9.05 -20.63 -35.19
C ASN A 277 -8.47 -21.83 -34.41
N ALA A 278 -7.43 -21.64 -33.59
CA ALA A 278 -6.87 -22.70 -32.74
C ALA A 278 -7.61 -22.88 -31.40
N GLN A 279 -8.40 -21.88 -30.98
CA GLN A 279 -8.98 -21.83 -29.63
C GLN A 279 -10.37 -22.49 -29.52
N ALA A 280 -11.04 -22.74 -30.65
CA ALA A 280 -12.38 -23.34 -30.70
C ALA A 280 -12.42 -24.88 -30.54
N ARG A 281 -11.27 -25.58 -30.66
CA ARG A 281 -11.22 -27.05 -30.88
C ARG A 281 -11.12 -27.91 -29.61
N LYS A 282 -11.42 -27.34 -28.44
CA LYS A 282 -11.43 -28.02 -27.12
C LYS A 282 -12.51 -27.41 -26.20
N GLN A 283 -13.79 -27.35 -26.56
CA GLN A 283 -14.63 -28.50 -26.95
C GLN A 283 -14.44 -29.78 -26.09
N ARG A 284 -13.85 -29.61 -24.88
CA ARG A 284 -13.78 -30.60 -23.81
C ARG A 284 -15.06 -30.65 -22.95
N MET A 285 -16.14 -30.00 -23.38
CA MET A 285 -17.41 -29.93 -22.65
C MET A 285 -18.40 -31.06 -23.00
N ILE A 286 -18.14 -31.89 -24.01
CA ILE A 286 -19.20 -32.69 -24.64
C ILE A 286 -19.28 -34.14 -24.14
N ASP A 287 -18.16 -34.78 -23.77
CA ASP A 287 -18.18 -36.19 -23.31
C ASP A 287 -18.39 -36.35 -21.79
N LEU A 288 -19.34 -35.57 -21.31
CA LEU A 288 -20.13 -35.76 -20.08
C LEU A 288 -20.93 -37.09 -20.08
N ALA A 289 -20.81 -37.90 -21.14
CA ALA A 289 -21.65 -39.06 -21.43
C ALA A 289 -21.17 -40.41 -20.85
N THR A 290 -19.91 -40.55 -20.40
CA THR A 290 -19.33 -41.85 -20.02
C THR A 290 -19.58 -42.28 -18.57
N LYS A 291 -20.20 -41.45 -17.72
CA LYS A 291 -20.38 -41.74 -16.28
C LYS A 291 -21.69 -42.43 -15.88
N ASN A 292 -22.59 -42.72 -16.82
CA ASN A 292 -23.91 -43.33 -16.53
C ASN A 292 -23.99 -44.86 -16.72
N LEU A 293 -22.88 -45.55 -16.95
CA LEU A 293 -22.85 -47.02 -17.18
C LEU A 293 -22.60 -47.88 -15.91
N VAL A 294 -22.39 -47.28 -14.73
CA VAL A 294 -21.91 -47.97 -13.52
C VAL A 294 -23.04 -48.34 -12.53
N LYS A 295 -24.32 -48.28 -12.94
CA LYS A 295 -25.49 -48.43 -12.03
C LYS A 295 -26.39 -49.65 -12.27
N LEU A 296 -25.90 -50.72 -12.91
CA LEU A 296 -26.76 -51.85 -13.35
C LEU A 296 -26.34 -53.28 -12.93
N GLU A 297 -25.25 -53.49 -12.18
CA GLU A 297 -24.71 -54.85 -11.92
C GLU A 297 -24.93 -55.44 -10.50
N GLN A 298 -25.60 -54.76 -9.57
CA GLN A 298 -25.71 -55.20 -8.16
C GLN A 298 -27.11 -55.68 -7.78
N LYS A 299 -27.62 -56.75 -8.42
CA LYS A 299 -29.00 -57.24 -8.19
C LYS A 299 -29.24 -58.75 -8.40
N SER A 300 -28.30 -59.63 -8.04
CA SER A 300 -28.31 -61.04 -8.47
C SER A 300 -28.03 -62.17 -7.44
N ASP A 301 -28.11 -61.96 -6.11
CA ASP A 301 -27.70 -62.98 -5.11
C ASP A 301 -28.70 -63.22 -3.94
N GLU A 302 -29.97 -63.58 -4.22
CA GLU A 302 -30.98 -63.87 -3.16
C GLU A 302 -31.88 -65.09 -3.44
N ARG A 303 -31.35 -66.23 -3.94
CA ARG A 303 -32.21 -67.42 -4.17
C ARG A 303 -31.52 -68.80 -4.15
N LEU A 304 -31.14 -69.31 -2.97
CA LEU A 304 -30.79 -70.74 -2.81
C LEU A 304 -31.04 -71.28 -1.38
N GLN A 305 -31.57 -72.51 -1.28
CA GLN A 305 -31.51 -73.44 -0.12
C GLN A 305 -32.45 -73.25 1.10
N ASN A 306 -33.75 -73.52 0.88
CA ASN A 306 -34.68 -74.04 1.89
C ASN A 306 -34.83 -75.57 1.76
N GLN A 307 -34.19 -76.41 2.59
CA GLN A 307 -34.46 -77.87 2.65
C GLN A 307 -34.18 -78.51 4.04
N SER A 308 -34.79 -79.69 4.27
CA SER A 308 -34.57 -80.68 5.37
C SER A 308 -35.42 -80.57 6.67
N LYS A 309 -36.33 -81.53 6.84
CA LYS A 309 -37.17 -81.81 8.03
C LYS A 309 -37.37 -83.34 8.15
N GLU A 310 -37.05 -84.00 9.27
CA GLU A 310 -37.33 -85.45 9.44
C GLU A 310 -37.24 -85.97 10.91
N VAL A 311 -37.70 -87.22 11.15
CA VAL A 311 -37.48 -88.11 12.35
C VAL A 311 -38.25 -87.87 13.69
N ARG A 312 -39.51 -88.36 13.82
CA ARG A 312 -40.24 -88.61 15.10
C ARG A 312 -41.15 -89.88 15.01
N ALA A 313 -40.89 -91.02 15.70
CA ALA A 313 -41.67 -92.26 15.42
C ALA A 313 -41.68 -93.51 16.39
N LYS A 314 -41.44 -93.46 17.73
CA LYS A 314 -41.40 -94.72 18.57
C LYS A 314 -41.84 -94.60 20.04
N GLU A 315 -42.84 -95.42 20.46
CA GLU A 315 -43.38 -95.59 21.83
C GLU A 315 -43.99 -97.04 22.03
N ASP A 316 -44.57 -97.32 23.21
CA ASP A 316 -45.63 -98.33 23.56
C ASP A 316 -45.42 -99.88 23.54
N LYS A 317 -45.39 -100.58 24.71
CA LYS A 317 -45.78 -102.04 24.81
C LYS A 317 -46.05 -102.78 26.17
N GLU A 318 -46.10 -102.15 27.35
CA GLU A 318 -45.59 -102.78 28.61
C GLU A 318 -46.57 -103.41 29.66
N LEU A 319 -47.86 -103.68 29.36
CA LEU A 319 -48.92 -103.59 30.39
C LEU A 319 -49.34 -104.83 31.25
N LYS A 320 -48.71 -106.02 31.22
CA LYS A 320 -49.39 -107.28 31.65
C LYS A 320 -49.07 -107.94 33.02
N GLU A 321 -48.01 -107.60 33.74
CA GLU A 321 -47.59 -108.29 34.99
C GLU A 321 -48.44 -107.99 36.25
N ARG A 322 -49.77 -108.03 36.16
CA ARG A 322 -50.66 -107.22 37.03
C ARG A 322 -51.66 -107.98 37.91
N ALA A 323 -51.64 -109.31 37.96
CA ALA A 323 -52.68 -110.09 38.64
C ALA A 323 -52.31 -110.46 40.09
N ASP A 324 -51.26 -111.25 40.28
CA ASP A 324 -51.06 -111.99 41.54
C ASP A 324 -50.45 -111.14 42.67
N ARG A 325 -49.92 -109.96 42.34
CA ARG A 325 -49.54 -108.92 43.32
C ARG A 325 -50.73 -108.58 44.26
N ARG A 326 -51.99 -108.66 43.77
CA ARG A 326 -53.21 -108.13 44.40
C ARG A 326 -53.67 -108.78 45.71
N ALA A 327 -53.22 -109.99 46.05
CA ALA A 327 -53.71 -110.70 47.24
C ALA A 327 -52.89 -110.35 48.49
N ALA A 328 -51.56 -110.53 48.42
CA ALA A 328 -50.64 -110.08 49.47
C ALA A 328 -50.70 -108.55 49.67
N GLU A 329 -50.97 -107.80 48.59
CA GLU A 329 -51.34 -106.39 48.66
C GLU A 329 -52.45 -106.13 49.68
N LYS A 330 -53.57 -106.87 49.72
CA LYS A 330 -54.74 -106.51 50.56
C LYS A 330 -54.44 -106.46 52.07
N GLU A 331 -53.64 -107.39 52.59
CA GLU A 331 -53.38 -107.47 54.03
C GLU A 331 -52.21 -106.57 54.46
N ALA A 332 -51.22 -106.38 53.57
CA ALA A 332 -50.25 -105.29 53.69
C ALA A 332 -50.97 -103.93 53.66
N ILE A 333 -51.94 -103.75 52.75
CA ILE A 333 -52.80 -102.56 52.64
C ILE A 333 -53.61 -102.33 53.92
N ALA A 334 -54.08 -103.35 54.65
CA ALA A 334 -54.84 -103.13 55.88
C ALA A 334 -53.97 -102.54 57.02
N ARG A 335 -52.80 -103.12 57.28
CA ARG A 335 -51.84 -102.59 58.27
C ARG A 335 -51.23 -101.27 57.82
N SER A 336 -50.88 -101.17 56.54
CA SER A 336 -50.42 -99.94 55.91
C SER A 336 -51.47 -98.83 56.02
N ARG A 337 -52.76 -99.09 55.76
CA ARG A 337 -53.84 -98.10 55.92
C ARG A 337 -53.94 -97.55 57.34
N ARG A 338 -53.81 -98.39 58.36
CA ARG A 338 -53.92 -97.93 59.75
C ARG A 338 -52.75 -97.04 60.13
N HIS A 339 -51.53 -97.43 59.78
CA HIS A 339 -50.33 -96.60 59.95
C HIS A 339 -50.36 -95.33 59.08
N GLN A 340 -50.85 -95.43 57.83
CA GLN A 340 -51.07 -94.29 56.94
C GLN A 340 -52.10 -93.31 57.47
N LEU A 341 -53.11 -93.74 58.25
CA LEU A 341 -54.06 -92.82 58.86
C LEU A 341 -53.40 -92.02 60.00
N ASP A 342 -52.62 -92.66 60.86
CA ASP A 342 -51.80 -91.97 61.87
C ASP A 342 -50.77 -91.03 61.22
N CYS A 343 -50.01 -91.52 60.23
CA CYS A 343 -49.06 -90.70 59.49
C CYS A 343 -49.75 -89.52 58.81
N LYS A 344 -50.91 -89.71 58.17
CA LYS A 344 -51.70 -88.62 57.57
C LYS A 344 -52.26 -87.66 58.59
N GLN A 345 -52.49 -88.08 59.83
CA GLN A 345 -52.98 -87.21 60.90
C GLN A 345 -51.84 -86.33 61.42
N HIS A 346 -50.67 -86.91 61.70
CA HIS A 346 -49.46 -86.14 62.04
C HIS A 346 -48.89 -85.32 60.87
N GLU A 347 -49.08 -85.75 59.62
CA GLU A 347 -48.78 -84.95 58.42
C GLU A 347 -49.75 -83.79 58.28
N LYS A 348 -51.04 -83.95 58.62
CA LYS A 348 -52.01 -82.85 58.65
C LYS A 348 -51.71 -81.84 59.75
N GLU A 349 -51.34 -82.30 60.94
CA GLU A 349 -50.94 -81.44 62.05
C GLU A 349 -49.67 -80.64 61.68
N ARG A 350 -48.61 -81.33 61.23
CA ARG A 350 -47.39 -80.64 60.76
C ARG A 350 -47.65 -79.72 59.57
N ALA A 351 -48.46 -80.12 58.60
CA ALA A 351 -48.83 -79.24 57.48
C ALA A 351 -49.69 -78.04 57.91
N ALA A 352 -50.46 -78.15 59.01
CA ALA A 352 -51.21 -77.03 59.57
C ALA A 352 -50.27 -76.06 60.32
N ASP A 353 -49.31 -76.58 61.07
CA ASP A 353 -48.28 -75.77 61.75
C ASP A 353 -47.35 -75.09 60.72
N GLU A 354 -46.85 -75.83 59.72
CA GLU A 354 -46.06 -75.31 58.60
C GLU A 354 -46.86 -74.27 57.78
N ALA A 355 -48.17 -74.46 57.60
CA ALA A 355 -49.03 -73.46 56.96
C ALA A 355 -49.22 -72.21 57.82
N LEU A 356 -49.35 -72.35 59.15
CA LEU A 356 -49.45 -71.22 60.08
C LEU A 356 -48.15 -70.41 60.10
N GLU A 357 -47.00 -71.09 60.21
CA GLU A 357 -45.68 -70.46 60.10
C GLU A 357 -45.50 -69.78 58.74
N SER A 358 -45.91 -70.44 57.65
CA SER A 358 -45.89 -69.85 56.30
C SER A 358 -46.75 -68.58 56.24
N VAL A 359 -47.97 -68.59 56.78
CA VAL A 359 -48.85 -67.40 56.81
C VAL A 359 -48.20 -66.25 57.60
N ILE A 360 -47.59 -66.54 58.76
CA ILE A 360 -46.88 -65.53 59.56
C ILE A 360 -45.66 -64.98 58.78
N GLN A 361 -44.90 -65.84 58.11
CA GLN A 361 -43.77 -65.44 57.27
C GLN A 361 -44.21 -64.59 56.08
N TRP A 362 -45.30 -64.96 55.40
CA TRP A 362 -45.90 -64.20 54.29
C TRP A 362 -46.46 -62.85 54.75
N GLU A 363 -47.08 -62.77 55.92
CA GLU A 363 -47.57 -61.50 56.47
C GLU A 363 -46.39 -60.58 56.83
N GLN A 364 -45.35 -61.12 57.48
CA GLN A 364 -44.13 -60.36 57.77
C GLN A 364 -43.40 -59.93 56.48
N PHE A 365 -43.38 -60.77 55.45
CA PHE A 365 -42.79 -60.45 54.15
C PHE A 365 -43.59 -59.34 53.46
N GLY A 366 -44.92 -59.47 53.37
CA GLY A 366 -45.81 -58.45 52.81
C GLY A 366 -45.67 -57.10 53.51
N ARG A 367 -45.64 -57.08 54.86
CA ARG A 367 -45.37 -55.86 55.64
C ARG A 367 -44.00 -55.24 55.33
N ARG A 368 -42.94 -56.05 55.13
CA ARG A 368 -41.61 -55.55 54.72
C ARG A 368 -41.65 -54.99 53.29
N THR A 369 -42.27 -55.69 52.34
CA THR A 369 -42.42 -55.24 50.95
C THR A 369 -43.22 -53.95 50.87
N GLU A 370 -44.33 -53.82 51.60
CA GLU A 370 -45.09 -52.56 51.67
C GLU A 370 -44.26 -51.40 52.22
N MET A 371 -43.45 -51.64 53.25
CA MET A 371 -42.57 -50.61 53.82
C MET A 371 -41.47 -50.21 52.82
N GLN A 372 -40.89 -51.16 52.10
CA GLN A 372 -39.91 -50.90 51.04
C GLN A 372 -40.54 -50.12 49.89
N VAL A 373 -41.71 -50.50 49.39
CA VAL A 373 -42.42 -49.77 48.32
C VAL A 373 -42.77 -48.34 48.77
N LYS A 374 -43.22 -48.14 50.02
CA LYS A 374 -43.49 -46.80 50.57
C LYS A 374 -42.20 -45.96 50.70
N GLN A 375 -41.06 -46.57 51.00
CA GLN A 375 -39.75 -45.91 51.02
C GLN A 375 -39.29 -45.54 49.61
N GLU A 376 -39.30 -46.48 48.66
CA GLU A 376 -38.97 -46.22 47.25
C GLU A 376 -39.86 -45.13 46.63
N GLU A 377 -41.16 -45.11 46.92
CA GLU A 377 -42.05 -44.04 46.46
C GLU A 377 -41.69 -42.67 47.05
N GLN A 378 -41.26 -42.62 48.32
CA GLN A 378 -40.80 -41.37 48.94
C GLN A 378 -39.47 -40.92 48.37
N GLU A 379 -38.52 -41.84 48.14
CA GLU A 379 -37.24 -41.57 47.52
C GLU A 379 -37.43 -41.04 46.09
N ARG A 380 -38.22 -41.71 45.24
CA ARG A 380 -38.54 -41.24 43.88
C ARG A 380 -39.20 -39.85 43.89
N ARG A 381 -40.14 -39.58 44.79
CA ARG A 381 -40.75 -38.24 44.94
C ARG A 381 -39.74 -37.17 45.34
N LEU A 382 -38.75 -37.51 46.17
CA LEU A 382 -37.66 -36.59 46.55
C LEU A 382 -36.66 -36.38 45.40
N GLU A 383 -36.38 -37.40 44.60
CA GLU A 383 -35.56 -37.30 43.39
C GLU A 383 -36.24 -36.46 42.30
N ASP A 384 -37.52 -36.71 42.01
CA ASP A 384 -38.34 -35.92 41.09
C ASP A 384 -38.39 -34.44 41.52
N LEU A 385 -38.54 -34.18 42.82
CA LEU A 385 -38.54 -32.82 43.37
C LEU A 385 -37.17 -32.14 43.22
N ARG A 386 -36.07 -32.86 43.48
CA ARG A 386 -34.70 -32.34 43.26
C ARG A 386 -34.48 -32.01 41.78
N LEU A 387 -34.83 -32.93 40.89
CA LEU A 387 -34.72 -32.76 39.44
C LEU A 387 -35.55 -31.57 38.95
N ALA A 388 -36.78 -31.39 39.44
CA ALA A 388 -37.62 -30.24 39.11
C ALA A 388 -37.02 -28.91 39.59
N VAL A 389 -36.40 -28.89 40.79
CA VAL A 389 -35.69 -27.71 41.32
C VAL A 389 -34.45 -27.40 40.47
N GLU A 390 -33.64 -28.41 40.12
CA GLU A 390 -32.46 -28.24 39.26
C GLU A 390 -32.83 -27.76 37.85
N GLN A 391 -33.85 -28.35 37.22
CA GLN A 391 -34.36 -27.90 35.93
C GLN A 391 -34.85 -26.44 35.98
N LYS A 392 -35.53 -26.04 37.06
CA LYS A 392 -35.92 -24.64 37.27
C LYS A 392 -34.69 -23.73 37.41
N GLN A 393 -33.70 -24.11 38.23
CA GLN A 393 -32.46 -23.34 38.38
C GLN A 393 -31.71 -23.19 37.06
N GLN A 394 -31.62 -24.25 36.24
CA GLN A 394 -31.02 -24.21 34.91
C GLN A 394 -31.82 -23.31 33.95
N ALA A 395 -33.16 -23.35 34.00
CA ALA A 395 -34.02 -22.49 33.18
C ALA A 395 -33.89 -21.01 33.56
N ASP A 396 -33.86 -20.69 34.86
CA ASP A 396 -33.70 -19.33 35.36
C ASP A 396 -32.26 -18.81 35.10
N ALA A 397 -31.24 -19.66 35.22
CA ALA A 397 -29.87 -19.33 34.81
C ALA A 397 -29.77 -19.04 33.29
N ARG A 398 -30.40 -19.85 32.44
CA ARG A 398 -30.47 -19.59 30.98
C ARG A 398 -31.22 -18.31 30.64
N ARG A 399 -32.32 -18.02 31.34
CA ARG A 399 -33.05 -16.74 31.19
C ARG A 399 -32.16 -15.56 31.57
N LYS A 400 -31.43 -15.69 32.67
CA LYS A 400 -30.48 -14.66 33.12
C LYS A 400 -29.37 -14.44 32.10
N THR A 401 -28.69 -15.49 31.63
CA THR A 401 -27.62 -15.34 30.61
C THR A 401 -28.13 -14.72 29.31
N ILE A 402 -29.32 -15.09 28.83
CA ILE A 402 -29.93 -14.46 27.63
C ILE A 402 -30.26 -12.98 27.89
N SER A 403 -30.72 -12.63 29.09
CA SER A 403 -30.97 -11.24 29.49
C SER A 403 -29.67 -10.43 29.58
N ASP A 404 -28.64 -10.99 30.19
CA ASP A 404 -27.32 -10.37 30.35
C ASP A 404 -26.63 -10.19 28.98
N GLU A 405 -26.72 -11.18 28.07
CA GLU A 405 -26.29 -11.06 26.67
C GLU A 405 -27.04 -9.95 25.92
N ARG A 406 -28.36 -9.86 26.08
CA ARG A 406 -29.15 -8.79 25.44
C ARG A 406 -28.77 -7.42 26.00
N ALA A 407 -28.54 -7.31 27.31
CA ALA A 407 -28.07 -6.08 27.95
C ALA A 407 -26.68 -5.69 27.44
N ALA A 408 -25.74 -6.63 27.37
CA ALA A 408 -24.39 -6.40 26.85
C ALA A 408 -24.39 -5.98 25.37
N ARG A 409 -25.25 -6.57 24.53
CA ARG A 409 -25.43 -6.11 23.13
C ARG A 409 -25.98 -4.69 23.05
N LEU A 410 -26.99 -4.35 23.85
CA LEU A 410 -27.55 -2.99 23.90
C LEU A 410 -26.53 -1.96 24.41
N GLN A 411 -25.69 -2.33 25.38
CA GLN A 411 -24.58 -1.50 25.85
C GLN A 411 -23.52 -1.32 24.77
N GLY A 412 -23.09 -2.39 24.10
CA GLY A 412 -22.15 -2.31 22.97
C GLY A 412 -22.68 -1.45 21.81
N ASP A 413 -23.97 -1.53 21.50
CA ASP A 413 -24.63 -0.66 20.51
C ASP A 413 -24.64 0.82 20.94
N GLN A 414 -24.81 1.10 22.24
CA GLN A 414 -24.74 2.46 22.80
C GLN A 414 -23.32 3.00 22.79
N GLU A 415 -22.33 2.22 23.24
CA GLU A 415 -20.91 2.57 23.21
C GLU A 415 -20.42 2.82 21.78
N ALA A 416 -20.83 1.98 20.82
CA ALA A 416 -20.54 2.19 19.40
C ALA A 416 -21.14 3.51 18.88
N ARG A 417 -22.40 3.84 19.24
CA ARG A 417 -23.00 5.13 18.87
C ARG A 417 -22.26 6.31 19.48
N HIS A 418 -21.91 6.25 20.77
CA HIS A 418 -21.16 7.32 21.43
C HIS A 418 -19.75 7.48 20.87
N ALA A 419 -19.07 6.39 20.49
CA ALA A 419 -17.79 6.46 19.77
C ALA A 419 -17.94 7.16 18.42
N LEU A 420 -18.99 6.85 17.65
CA LEU A 420 -19.29 7.52 16.39
C LEU A 420 -19.68 9.00 16.57
N GLU A 421 -20.45 9.34 17.60
CA GLU A 421 -20.77 10.72 17.97
C GLU A 421 -19.49 11.51 18.31
N TYR A 422 -18.61 10.95 19.13
CA TYR A 422 -17.32 11.53 19.48
C TYR A 422 -16.40 11.71 18.26
N GLU A 423 -16.32 10.73 17.35
CA GLU A 423 -15.61 10.87 16.07
C GLU A 423 -16.19 12.00 15.20
N ASN A 424 -17.53 12.12 15.16
CA ASN A 424 -18.23 13.16 14.42
C ASN A 424 -17.95 14.56 14.99
N GLU A 425 -17.92 14.71 16.31
CA GLU A 425 -17.59 15.98 16.97
C GLU A 425 -16.12 16.34 16.80
N ARG A 426 -15.22 15.40 17.02
CA ARG A 426 -13.78 15.57 16.76
C ARG A 426 -13.52 16.00 15.32
N PHE A 427 -14.24 15.42 14.35
CA PHE A 427 -14.14 15.83 12.95
C PHE A 427 -14.62 17.26 12.72
N LYS A 428 -15.77 17.66 13.32
CA LYS A 428 -16.27 19.04 13.20
C LYS A 428 -15.24 20.05 13.71
N VAL A 429 -14.63 19.80 14.87
CA VAL A 429 -13.60 20.68 15.45
C VAL A 429 -12.39 20.80 14.51
N VAL A 430 -11.83 19.67 14.03
CA VAL A 430 -10.67 19.69 13.13
C VAL A 430 -11.01 20.34 11.78
N ALA A 431 -12.20 20.13 11.25
CA ALA A 431 -12.65 20.75 10.00
C ALA A 431 -13.02 22.24 10.14
N GLN A 432 -13.41 22.69 11.34
CA GLN A 432 -13.56 24.11 11.68
C GLN A 432 -12.19 24.79 11.79
N GLN A 433 -11.23 24.20 12.51
CA GLN A 433 -9.85 24.68 12.58
C GLN A 433 -9.23 24.78 11.17
N ALA A 434 -9.39 23.75 10.33
CA ALA A 434 -8.96 23.78 8.93
C ALA A 434 -9.57 24.93 8.10
N LEU A 435 -10.79 25.35 8.42
CA LEU A 435 -11.51 26.44 7.76
C LEU A 435 -11.11 27.81 8.32
N GLU A 436 -10.76 27.89 9.60
CA GLU A 436 -10.19 29.08 10.24
C GLU A 436 -8.76 29.33 9.75
N GLU A 437 -7.88 28.33 9.77
CA GLU A 437 -6.54 28.40 9.18
C GLU A 437 -6.57 28.84 7.71
N ALA A 438 -7.52 28.33 6.92
CA ALA A 438 -7.66 28.72 5.52
C ALA A 438 -8.06 30.21 5.36
N ARG A 439 -8.87 30.75 6.28
CA ARG A 439 -9.24 32.17 6.31
C ARG A 439 -8.08 33.04 6.77
N GLU A 440 -7.34 32.62 7.79
CA GLU A 440 -6.15 33.33 8.29
C GLU A 440 -5.05 33.43 7.24
N ARG A 441 -4.85 32.37 6.45
CA ARG A 441 -3.95 32.35 5.29
C ARG A 441 -4.45 33.20 4.10
N GLY A 442 -5.66 33.76 4.17
CA GLY A 442 -6.22 34.60 3.11
C GLY A 442 -6.74 33.83 1.88
N LEU A 443 -7.06 32.54 1.98
CA LEU A 443 -7.62 31.81 0.84
C LEU A 443 -8.97 32.39 0.40
N THR A 444 -9.03 32.81 -0.85
CA THR A 444 -10.23 33.41 -1.48
C THR A 444 -11.38 32.42 -1.63
N ASN A 445 -11.10 31.13 -1.82
CA ASN A 445 -12.12 30.10 -2.04
C ASN A 445 -12.07 28.98 -0.98
N VAL A 446 -12.79 29.19 0.13
CA VAL A 446 -12.93 28.23 1.24
C VAL A 446 -14.11 27.24 1.03
N PHE A 447 -14.86 27.37 -0.07
CA PHE A 447 -16.02 26.52 -0.36
C PHE A 447 -15.74 25.00 -0.39
N PRO A 448 -14.59 24.50 -0.90
CA PRO A 448 -14.26 23.08 -0.82
C PRO A 448 -14.27 22.54 0.61
N ILE A 449 -13.70 23.29 1.56
CA ILE A 449 -13.61 22.90 2.97
C ILE A 449 -14.99 22.96 3.64
N GLN A 450 -15.78 24.00 3.34
CA GLN A 450 -17.18 24.10 3.78
C GLN A 450 -18.03 22.91 3.27
N LYS A 451 -17.79 22.45 2.04
CA LYS A 451 -18.45 21.27 1.51
C LYS A 451 -18.10 20.01 2.32
N ALA A 452 -16.84 19.80 2.70
CA ALA A 452 -16.43 18.67 3.54
C ALA A 452 -17.10 18.64 4.94
N LEU A 453 -17.43 19.81 5.50
CA LEU A 453 -18.20 19.92 6.75
C LEU A 453 -19.66 19.47 6.57
N ALA A 454 -20.28 19.79 5.43
CA ALA A 454 -21.67 19.45 5.12
C ALA A 454 -21.85 18.03 4.54
N GLU A 455 -20.79 17.45 3.97
CA GLU A 455 -20.81 16.13 3.35
C GLU A 455 -21.02 15.04 4.43
N LYS A 456 -22.13 14.29 4.31
CA LYS A 456 -22.43 13.19 5.25
C LYS A 456 -21.34 12.12 5.15
N ARG A 457 -21.05 11.44 6.27
CA ARG A 457 -20.17 10.27 6.28
C ARG A 457 -20.71 9.26 5.26
N ILE A 458 -19.95 9.02 4.19
CA ILE A 458 -20.20 7.89 3.31
C ILE A 458 -19.74 6.68 4.09
N GLU A 459 -20.67 6.04 4.80
CA GLU A 459 -20.46 4.69 5.26
C GLU A 459 -20.46 3.81 4.03
N LEU A 460 -19.24 3.57 3.51
CA LEU A 460 -18.97 2.40 2.70
C LEU A 460 -19.26 1.21 3.61
N LEU A 461 -20.52 0.78 3.60
CA LEU A 461 -20.92 -0.52 4.11
C LEU A 461 -19.88 -1.50 3.59
N HIS A 462 -19.30 -2.27 4.51
CA HIS A 462 -18.35 -3.31 4.13
C HIS A 462 -18.97 -4.08 2.98
N ALA A 463 -18.18 -4.30 1.91
CA ALA A 463 -18.61 -5.10 0.78
C ALA A 463 -18.64 -6.58 1.19
N SER A 464 -19.46 -6.91 2.19
CA SER A 464 -20.00 -8.24 2.44
C SER A 464 -20.87 -8.58 1.23
N GLY A 465 -20.19 -9.03 0.18
CA GLY A 465 -20.79 -9.67 -0.97
C GLY A 465 -21.42 -10.99 -0.55
N PHE A 466 -22.52 -10.92 0.20
CA PHE A 466 -23.52 -11.96 0.28
C PHE A 466 -24.19 -12.06 -1.09
N ARG A 467 -23.48 -12.73 -2.01
CA ARG A 467 -24.15 -13.57 -2.98
C ARG A 467 -24.75 -14.72 -2.18
N ILE A 468 -26.06 -14.63 -1.95
CA ILE A 468 -26.92 -15.80 -1.75
C ILE A 468 -27.23 -16.34 -3.15
#